data_AF-A0AAN8MZP9-F1
#
_entry.id   AF-A0AAN8MZP9-F1
#
_cell.length_a   1.000
_cell.length_b   1.000
_cell.length_c   1.000
_cell.angle_alpha   90.00
_cell.angle_beta   90.00
_cell.angle_gamma   90.00
#
_symmetry.space_group_name_H-M   'P 1'
#
loop_
_entity.id
_entity.type
_entity.pdbx_description
1 polymer ?
#
loop_
_entity_poly.entity_id
_entity_poly.type
_entity_poly.pdbx_seq_one_letter_code
_entity_poly.pdbx_strand_id
1 'polypeptide(L)'
;METISASPPFLDLPNEIHVEIFKNCAVFKEAANLAATCQQLQSIWRGHHKAVISHIGSRCMVAFDDALRAVRAIDMAERQYQTMVLQRSGVNVVESERPPKRIPIHRLGARHNPPSIDEMVRVFDLQYFIEVALFLGHEKRDIHIFCQQSSSKIQLRRPCRNGVTNLQPGVSPEEVNFKVYASMYRFFLVSAVLSSVYWGPFFADHPKAAMLRMSFAGPSDSPVPHPYITKRAFRPEDVAYIRRWACYNKRKSSQAQLDEVFGELGEYLVERGRREAILGGTVLPNTQQPHNNDRDIPTAGAVQAIMMIIGCHELFWCFAQQQLNCAGRAVERRPAWLDGVKYKRIPVTFLGIHGALDACIPWNAADISRYPEIQLLTRPVGTGSDGRLLTQVRLLRLFHELMFLDQRDGSLDSDLPYELGFFEYVLKKHFRLRVQFSWGYNSTFYSRYLADGTAFRGAEPFRRDIHKILSSSNLQSCLDF
;
A
#
# COMPACT_ATOMS: atom_id res chain seq x y z
N MET A 1 -12.96 31.87 -57.29
CA MET A 1 -11.90 31.19 -56.53
C MET A 1 -12.58 30.52 -55.34
N GLU A 2 -13.07 29.30 -55.53
CA GLU A 2 -13.57 28.47 -54.45
C GLU A 2 -12.36 27.76 -53.82
N THR A 3 -11.97 28.18 -52.62
CA THR A 3 -11.05 27.41 -51.80
C THR A 3 -11.80 26.22 -51.22
N ILE A 4 -11.68 25.07 -51.89
CA ILE A 4 -12.05 23.76 -51.34
C ILE A 4 -11.10 23.50 -50.16
N SER A 5 -11.52 23.90 -48.97
CA SER A 5 -10.94 23.45 -47.70
C SER A 5 -11.42 22.02 -47.46
N ALA A 6 -10.82 21.05 -48.15
CA ALA A 6 -11.01 19.65 -47.80
C ALA A 6 -10.46 19.46 -46.38
N SER A 7 -11.35 19.24 -45.42
CA SER A 7 -10.98 18.69 -44.12
C SER A 7 -10.13 17.43 -44.37
N PRO A 8 -8.99 17.27 -43.69
CA PRO A 8 -8.18 16.07 -43.88
C PRO A 8 -9.06 14.84 -43.53
N PRO A 9 -9.05 13.79 -44.36
CA PRO A 9 -10.00 12.66 -44.29
C PRO A 9 -10.00 11.91 -42.95
N PHE A 10 -8.95 12.12 -42.16
CA PHE A 10 -8.82 11.61 -40.80
C PHE A 10 -9.74 12.30 -39.79
N LEU A 11 -9.99 13.61 -39.94
CA LEU A 11 -10.82 14.39 -39.02
C LEU A 11 -12.31 14.15 -39.25
N ASP A 12 -12.68 13.66 -40.43
CA ASP A 12 -14.08 13.33 -40.78
C ASP A 12 -14.49 11.92 -40.32
N LEU A 13 -13.60 11.18 -39.65
CA LEU A 13 -13.93 9.87 -39.10
C LEU A 13 -14.91 9.99 -37.90
N PRO A 14 -15.74 8.96 -37.65
CA PRO A 14 -16.57 8.91 -36.45
C PRO A 14 -15.73 8.93 -35.17
N ASN A 15 -16.26 9.53 -34.10
CA ASN A 15 -15.59 9.63 -32.80
C ASN A 15 -15.16 8.26 -32.26
N GLU A 16 -15.91 7.20 -32.55
CA GLU A 16 -15.61 5.83 -32.17
C GLU A 16 -14.26 5.37 -32.72
N ILE A 17 -13.95 5.75 -33.96
CA ILE A 17 -12.67 5.41 -34.61
C ILE A 17 -11.54 6.20 -33.96
N HIS A 18 -11.72 7.50 -33.67
CA HIS A 18 -10.72 8.29 -32.95
C HIS A 18 -10.45 7.73 -31.55
N VAL A 19 -11.49 7.32 -30.82
CA VAL A 19 -11.34 6.70 -29.50
C VAL A 19 -10.57 5.39 -29.62
N GLU A 20 -10.81 4.59 -30.64
CA GLU A 20 -10.06 3.34 -30.87
C GLU A 20 -8.60 3.61 -31.24
N ILE A 21 -8.33 4.65 -32.05
CA ILE A 21 -6.95 5.10 -32.32
C ILE A 21 -6.25 5.50 -31.02
N PHE A 22 -6.92 6.29 -30.17
CA PHE A 22 -6.41 6.67 -28.85
C PHE A 22 -6.10 5.46 -27.97
N LYS A 23 -6.97 4.44 -27.94
CA LYS A 23 -6.73 3.21 -27.16
C LYS A 23 -5.55 2.38 -27.69
N ASN A 24 -5.24 2.50 -28.98
CA ASN A 24 -4.13 1.79 -29.60
C ASN A 24 -2.76 2.47 -29.40
N CYS A 25 -2.71 3.64 -28.77
CA CYS A 25 -1.46 4.22 -28.27
C CYS A 25 -0.78 3.25 -27.29
N ALA A 26 0.53 3.05 -27.44
CA ALA A 26 1.31 2.15 -26.59
C ALA A 26 1.52 2.73 -25.18
N VAL A 27 1.63 4.06 -25.08
CA VAL A 27 1.85 4.79 -23.84
C VAL A 27 1.00 6.07 -23.77
N PHE A 28 0.75 6.55 -22.54
CA PHE A 28 0.01 7.79 -22.30
C PHE A 28 0.60 9.02 -23.01
N LYS A 29 1.92 9.06 -23.19
CA LYS A 29 2.60 10.16 -23.90
C LYS A 29 2.13 10.28 -25.35
N GLU A 30 1.93 9.15 -26.04
CA GLU A 30 1.43 9.14 -27.42
C GLU A 30 -0.02 9.63 -27.49
N ALA A 31 -0.87 9.17 -26.58
CA ALA A 31 -2.25 9.64 -26.50
C ALA A 31 -2.33 11.14 -26.19
N ALA A 32 -1.50 11.64 -25.27
CA ALA A 32 -1.43 13.07 -24.97
C ALA A 32 -0.93 13.88 -26.17
N ASN A 33 0.09 13.39 -26.88
CA ASN A 33 0.59 14.03 -28.10
C ASN A 33 -0.49 14.06 -29.19
N LEU A 34 -1.20 12.95 -29.41
CA LEU A 34 -2.31 12.86 -30.37
C LEU A 34 -3.41 13.87 -30.03
N ALA A 35 -3.81 13.96 -28.76
CA ALA A 35 -4.80 14.93 -28.29
C ALA A 35 -4.34 16.39 -28.48
N ALA A 36 -3.04 16.65 -28.47
CA ALA A 36 -2.49 18.00 -28.64
C ALA A 36 -2.38 18.43 -30.11
N THR A 37 -2.58 17.54 -31.09
CA THR A 37 -2.38 17.86 -32.51
C THR A 37 -3.47 18.78 -33.09
N CYS A 38 -4.73 18.65 -32.65
CA CYS A 38 -5.81 19.53 -33.10
C CYS A 38 -6.96 19.65 -32.07
N GLN A 39 -7.79 20.68 -32.22
CA GLN A 39 -8.92 20.96 -31.31
C GLN A 39 -9.96 19.82 -31.27
N GLN A 40 -10.24 19.17 -32.40
CA GLN A 40 -11.21 18.08 -32.46
C GLN A 40 -10.74 16.86 -31.66
N LEU A 41 -9.49 16.43 -31.86
CA LEU A 41 -8.91 15.31 -31.09
C LEU A 41 -8.77 15.67 -29.62
N GLN A 42 -8.48 16.93 -29.29
CA GLN A 42 -8.50 17.40 -27.92
C GLN A 42 -9.91 17.31 -27.29
N SER A 43 -10.95 17.65 -28.06
CA SER A 43 -12.35 17.53 -27.64
C SER A 43 -12.74 16.08 -27.39
N ILE A 44 -12.39 15.18 -28.32
CA ILE A 44 -12.63 13.74 -28.21
C ILE A 44 -11.89 13.16 -27.00
N TRP A 45 -10.61 13.51 -26.82
CA TRP A 45 -9.85 13.14 -25.64
C TRP A 45 -10.55 13.60 -24.36
N ARG A 46 -11.00 14.86 -24.27
CA ARG A 46 -11.71 15.35 -23.08
C ARG A 46 -13.02 14.59 -22.84
N GLY A 47 -13.78 14.26 -23.88
CA GLY A 47 -15.02 13.49 -23.79
C GLY A 47 -14.83 12.02 -23.41
N HIS A 48 -13.72 11.40 -23.80
CA HIS A 48 -13.53 9.94 -23.73
C HIS A 48 -12.27 9.48 -22.97
N HIS A 49 -11.50 10.39 -22.36
CA HIS A 49 -10.22 10.08 -21.69
C HIS A 49 -10.34 8.93 -20.70
N LYS A 50 -11.43 8.83 -19.93
CA LYS A 50 -11.64 7.76 -18.95
C LYS A 50 -11.55 6.34 -19.53
N ALA A 51 -12.16 6.14 -20.71
CA ALA A 51 -12.16 4.85 -21.40
C ALA A 51 -10.78 4.56 -22.02
N VAL A 52 -10.19 5.59 -22.64
CA VAL A 52 -8.84 5.51 -23.22
C VAL A 52 -7.81 5.19 -22.15
N ILE A 53 -7.85 5.90 -21.03
CA ILE A 53 -6.93 5.73 -19.91
C ILE A 53 -7.06 4.33 -19.30
N SER A 54 -8.28 3.84 -19.09
CA SER A 54 -8.50 2.46 -18.62
C SER A 54 -7.80 1.44 -19.52
N HIS A 55 -7.88 1.61 -20.84
CA HIS A 55 -7.32 0.69 -21.81
C HIS A 55 -5.80 0.79 -21.91
N ILE A 56 -5.24 1.99 -22.02
CA ILE A 56 -3.79 2.18 -22.07
C ILE A 56 -3.17 1.75 -20.73
N GLY A 57 -3.77 2.15 -19.61
CA GLY A 57 -3.30 1.85 -18.26
C GLY A 57 -3.20 0.35 -18.00
N SER A 58 -4.22 -0.43 -18.35
CA SER A 58 -4.20 -1.89 -18.16
C SER A 58 -3.13 -2.61 -18.99
N ARG A 59 -2.69 -2.01 -20.10
CA ARG A 59 -1.64 -2.56 -20.98
C ARG A 59 -0.23 -2.14 -20.58
N CYS A 60 -0.05 -0.89 -20.16
CA CYS A 60 1.29 -0.34 -19.90
C CYS A 60 1.71 -0.37 -18.42
N MET A 61 0.76 -0.54 -17.49
CA MET A 61 1.04 -0.55 -16.07
C MET A 61 0.88 -1.94 -15.47
N VAL A 62 1.96 -2.43 -14.87
CA VAL A 62 1.97 -3.68 -14.12
C VAL A 62 1.00 -3.56 -12.94
N ALA A 63 0.11 -4.55 -12.78
CA ALA A 63 -0.90 -4.59 -11.72
C ALA A 63 -1.76 -3.31 -11.62
N PHE A 64 -2.13 -2.73 -12.77
CA PHE A 64 -2.87 -1.46 -12.87
C PHE A 64 -4.08 -1.32 -11.93
N ASP A 65 -4.95 -2.33 -11.86
CA ASP A 65 -6.14 -2.27 -11.00
C ASP A 65 -5.77 -2.20 -9.51
N ASP A 66 -4.72 -2.92 -9.06
CA ASP A 66 -4.24 -2.82 -7.68
C ASP A 66 -3.63 -1.44 -7.40
N ALA A 67 -2.88 -0.87 -8.35
CA ALA A 67 -2.32 0.48 -8.22
C ALA A 67 -3.42 1.55 -8.07
N LEU A 68 -4.46 1.47 -8.90
CA LEU A 68 -5.59 2.39 -8.84
C LEU A 68 -6.37 2.25 -7.53
N ARG A 69 -6.59 1.02 -7.05
CA ARG A 69 -7.23 0.77 -5.75
C ARG A 69 -6.41 1.36 -4.61
N ALA A 70 -5.09 1.20 -4.64
CA ALA A 70 -4.20 1.75 -3.64
C ALA A 70 -4.29 3.29 -3.59
N VAL A 71 -4.17 3.96 -4.74
CA VAL A 71 -4.28 5.42 -4.84
C VAL A 71 -5.62 5.93 -4.31
N ARG A 72 -6.72 5.29 -4.69
CA ARG A 72 -8.05 5.68 -4.22
C ARG A 72 -8.23 5.42 -2.73
N ALA A 73 -7.72 4.30 -2.21
CA ALA A 73 -7.78 4.02 -0.79
C ALA A 73 -6.97 5.03 0.03
N ILE A 74 -5.76 5.40 -0.43
CA ILE A 74 -4.94 6.44 0.20
C ILE A 74 -5.71 7.77 0.25
N ASP A 75 -6.27 8.21 -0.89
CA ASP A 75 -7.06 9.44 -0.98
C ASP A 75 -8.28 9.42 -0.05
N MET A 76 -9.00 8.31 0.02
CA MET A 76 -10.15 8.16 0.90
C MET A 76 -9.77 8.15 2.38
N ALA A 77 -8.72 7.42 2.75
CA ALA A 77 -8.21 7.38 4.12
C ALA A 77 -7.77 8.79 4.57
N GLU A 78 -7.13 9.54 3.68
CA GLU A 78 -6.75 10.93 3.92
C GLU A 78 -7.97 11.82 4.14
N ARG A 79 -8.97 11.78 3.25
CA ARG A 79 -10.21 12.56 3.39
C ARG A 79 -10.96 12.22 4.68
N GLN A 80 -10.97 10.94 5.08
CA GLN A 80 -11.59 10.50 6.34
C GLN A 80 -10.92 11.18 7.51
N TYR A 81 -9.59 11.12 7.54
CA TYR A 81 -8.83 11.77 8.57
C TYR A 81 -9.03 13.30 8.57
N GLN A 82 -9.01 13.96 7.41
CA GLN A 82 -9.30 15.40 7.29
C GLN A 82 -10.69 15.76 7.83
N THR A 83 -11.73 15.00 7.45
CA THR A 83 -13.10 15.22 7.90
C THR A 83 -13.22 15.07 9.43
N MET A 84 -12.63 14.01 9.98
CA MET A 84 -12.63 13.75 11.42
C MET A 84 -11.93 14.86 12.21
N VAL A 85 -10.89 15.45 11.64
CA VAL A 85 -10.18 16.60 12.21
C VAL A 85 -11.03 17.88 12.14
N LEU A 86 -11.59 18.21 10.97
CA LEU A 86 -12.41 19.42 10.75
C LEU A 86 -13.67 19.46 11.60
N GLN A 87 -14.42 18.34 11.66
CA GLN A 87 -15.63 18.22 12.49
C GLN A 87 -15.37 18.55 13.96
N ARG A 88 -14.15 18.26 14.45
CA ARG A 88 -13.77 18.51 15.84
C ARG A 88 -13.27 19.94 16.06
N SER A 89 -12.80 20.63 15.03
CA SER A 89 -12.55 22.07 15.07
C SER A 89 -13.84 22.90 15.03
N GLY A 90 -15.01 22.26 15.11
CA GLY A 90 -16.32 22.92 15.04
C GLY A 90 -16.74 23.26 13.61
N VAL A 91 -16.00 22.77 12.60
CA VAL A 91 -16.34 22.98 11.19
C VAL A 91 -17.38 21.94 10.79
N ASN A 92 -18.59 22.40 10.44
CA ASN A 92 -19.63 21.53 9.91
C ASN A 92 -19.26 21.06 8.51
N VAL A 93 -18.81 19.80 8.39
CA VAL A 93 -18.62 19.13 7.11
C VAL A 93 -19.97 18.60 6.61
N VAL A 94 -20.37 19.05 5.42
CA VAL A 94 -21.63 18.66 4.76
C VAL A 94 -21.66 17.14 4.60
N GLU A 95 -22.80 16.49 4.85
CA GLU A 95 -22.92 15.02 4.81
C GLU A 95 -22.46 14.43 3.48
N SER A 96 -22.68 15.12 2.36
CA SER A 96 -22.23 14.73 1.01
C SER A 96 -20.71 14.75 0.81
N GLU A 97 -19.98 15.50 1.63
CA GLU A 97 -18.52 15.60 1.60
C GLU A 97 -17.86 14.63 2.58
N ARG A 98 -18.66 13.98 3.44
CA ARG A 98 -18.15 13.00 4.39
C ARG A 98 -17.75 11.74 3.63
N PRO A 99 -16.49 11.32 3.72
CA PRO A 99 -16.10 10.03 3.18
C PRO A 99 -16.85 8.91 3.91
N PRO A 100 -17.07 7.77 3.23
CA PRO A 100 -17.83 6.68 3.83
C PRO A 100 -17.13 6.18 5.10
N LYS A 101 -17.89 5.66 6.06
CA LYS A 101 -17.33 5.14 7.33
C LYS A 101 -16.27 4.05 7.11
N ARG A 102 -16.38 3.31 6.01
CA ARG A 102 -15.44 2.26 5.59
C ARG A 102 -15.10 2.48 4.13
N ILE A 103 -13.85 2.20 3.77
CA ILE A 103 -13.38 2.29 2.38
C ILE A 103 -13.94 1.07 1.62
N PRO A 104 -14.81 1.26 0.59
CA PRO A 104 -15.49 0.17 -0.10
C PRO A 104 -14.58 -0.44 -1.16
N ILE A 105 -13.78 -1.44 -0.78
CA ILE A 105 -12.64 -1.95 -1.54
C ILE A 105 -13.06 -2.39 -2.93
N HIS A 106 -14.19 -3.10 -3.06
CA HIS A 106 -14.65 -3.61 -4.34
C HIS A 106 -14.91 -2.51 -5.37
N ARG A 107 -15.36 -1.33 -4.93
CA ARG A 107 -15.71 -0.18 -5.80
C ARG A 107 -14.51 0.66 -6.23
N LEU A 108 -13.32 0.40 -5.67
CA LEU A 108 -12.12 1.18 -5.98
C LEU A 108 -11.47 0.80 -7.32
N GLY A 109 -11.83 -0.33 -7.93
CA GLY A 109 -11.21 -0.80 -9.19
C GLY A 109 -11.62 0.01 -10.42
N ALA A 110 -10.85 -0.15 -11.50
CA ALA A 110 -11.09 0.52 -12.78
C ALA A 110 -12.42 0.10 -13.44
N ARG A 111 -12.88 -1.13 -13.18
CA ARG A 111 -14.13 -1.67 -13.73
C ARG A 111 -15.38 -0.92 -13.29
N HIS A 112 -15.39 -0.43 -12.04
CA HIS A 112 -16.55 0.24 -11.47
C HIS A 112 -16.49 1.75 -11.65
N ASN A 113 -15.28 2.31 -11.62
CA ASN A 113 -15.08 3.73 -11.82
C ASN A 113 -13.82 3.91 -12.68
N PRO A 114 -13.97 4.26 -13.98
CA PRO A 114 -12.85 4.55 -14.85
C PRO A 114 -11.95 5.65 -14.27
N PRO A 115 -10.62 5.52 -14.40
CA PRO A 115 -9.64 6.46 -13.87
C PRO A 115 -9.68 7.82 -14.59
N SER A 116 -9.46 8.87 -13.82
CA SER A 116 -9.19 10.23 -14.28
C SER A 116 -7.70 10.47 -14.53
N ILE A 117 -7.37 11.59 -15.19
CA ILE A 117 -5.97 11.99 -15.42
C ILE A 117 -5.23 12.20 -14.09
N ASP A 118 -5.86 12.83 -13.10
CA ASP A 118 -5.24 13.07 -11.79
C ASP A 118 -4.97 11.78 -11.01
N GLU A 119 -5.85 10.78 -11.16
CA GLU A 119 -5.60 9.45 -10.60
C GLU A 119 -4.41 8.78 -11.28
N MET A 120 -4.24 8.94 -12.60
CA MET A 120 -3.08 8.40 -13.31
C MET A 120 -1.76 9.04 -12.87
N VAL A 121 -1.74 10.35 -12.65
CA VAL A 121 -0.57 11.03 -12.10
C VAL A 121 -0.19 10.39 -10.77
N ARG A 122 -1.15 10.21 -9.86
CA ARG A 122 -0.92 9.57 -8.56
C ARG A 122 -0.50 8.11 -8.66
N VAL A 123 -1.01 7.37 -9.65
CA VAL A 123 -0.61 5.99 -9.92
C VAL A 123 0.86 5.94 -10.39
N PHE A 124 1.29 6.83 -11.29
CA PHE A 124 2.70 6.95 -11.68
C PHE A 124 3.60 7.38 -10.53
N ASP A 125 3.11 8.24 -9.65
CA ASP A 125 3.82 8.70 -8.46
C ASP A 125 4.06 7.53 -7.51
N LEU A 126 3.02 6.74 -7.24
CA LEU A 126 3.13 5.56 -6.40
C LEU A 126 4.07 4.50 -7.01
N GLN A 127 4.00 4.28 -8.33
CA GLN A 127 4.93 3.42 -9.04
C GLN A 127 6.37 3.90 -8.87
N TYR A 128 6.62 5.19 -9.07
CA TYR A 128 7.95 5.77 -8.92
C TYR A 128 8.47 5.64 -7.49
N PHE A 129 7.63 5.87 -6.49
CA PHE A 129 7.96 5.62 -5.09
C PHE A 129 8.40 4.17 -4.86
N ILE A 130 7.67 3.20 -5.41
CA ILE A 130 7.99 1.77 -5.31
C ILE A 130 9.35 1.47 -5.95
N GLU A 131 9.61 1.99 -7.15
CA GLU A 131 10.90 1.79 -7.84
C GLU A 131 12.07 2.36 -7.02
N VAL A 132 11.92 3.55 -6.43
CA VAL A 132 12.96 4.15 -5.57
C VAL A 132 13.18 3.30 -4.31
N ALA A 133 12.10 2.89 -3.65
CA ALA A 133 12.20 2.10 -2.43
C ALA A 133 12.90 0.76 -2.67
N LEU A 134 12.64 0.15 -3.82
CA LEU A 134 13.23 -1.13 -4.21
C LEU A 134 14.71 -0.97 -4.57
N PHE A 135 15.07 0.11 -5.27
CA PHE A 135 16.46 0.49 -5.49
C PHE A 135 17.22 0.70 -4.17
N LEU A 136 16.64 1.43 -3.21
CA LEU A 136 17.30 1.69 -1.92
C LEU A 136 17.37 0.44 -1.04
N GLY A 137 16.35 -0.42 -1.07
CA GLY A 137 16.38 -1.72 -0.41
C GLY A 137 17.54 -2.59 -0.88
N HIS A 138 17.79 -2.61 -2.19
CA HIS A 138 18.96 -3.27 -2.77
C HIS A 138 20.27 -2.63 -2.27
N GLU A 139 20.48 -1.34 -2.55
CA GLU A 139 21.76 -0.66 -2.31
C GLU A 139 22.16 -0.57 -0.83
N LYS A 140 21.19 -0.45 0.09
CA LYS A 140 21.47 -0.17 1.51
C LYS A 140 21.25 -1.37 2.43
N ARG A 141 20.46 -2.36 2.02
CA ARG A 141 20.00 -3.43 2.92
C ARG A 141 20.24 -4.83 2.39
N ASP A 142 20.89 -4.95 1.23
CA ASP A 142 21.14 -6.25 0.59
C ASP A 142 19.84 -7.03 0.33
N ILE A 143 18.74 -6.31 0.08
CA ILE A 143 17.43 -6.91 -0.14
C ILE A 143 17.26 -7.17 -1.63
N HIS A 144 17.45 -8.43 -2.02
CA HIS A 144 17.52 -8.85 -3.42
C HIS A 144 16.21 -9.30 -4.05
N ILE A 145 15.16 -9.38 -3.21
CA ILE A 145 13.78 -9.82 -3.47
C ILE A 145 13.22 -9.21 -4.77
N PHE A 146 13.76 -8.06 -5.18
CA PHE A 146 13.21 -7.22 -6.22
C PHE A 146 14.23 -6.81 -7.29
N CYS A 147 15.38 -7.48 -7.44
CA CYS A 147 16.42 -7.00 -8.37
C CYS A 147 16.14 -7.23 -9.86
N GLN A 148 15.08 -7.97 -10.19
CA GLN A 148 14.66 -8.22 -11.57
C GLN A 148 13.82 -7.08 -12.18
N GLN A 149 13.66 -5.93 -11.49
CA GLN A 149 12.75 -4.90 -11.99
C GLN A 149 13.18 -4.42 -13.35
N SER A 150 12.24 -4.46 -14.28
CA SER A 150 12.37 -3.84 -15.59
C SER A 150 12.12 -2.32 -15.51
N SER A 151 12.50 -1.66 -14.40
CA SER A 151 12.37 -0.19 -14.35
C SER A 151 13.29 0.38 -15.42
N SER A 152 12.68 0.98 -16.44
CA SER A 152 13.40 1.72 -17.46
C SER A 152 14.01 3.02 -16.91
N LYS A 153 13.57 3.46 -15.73
CA LYS A 153 13.94 4.75 -15.14
C LYS A 153 15.06 4.63 -14.11
N ILE A 154 15.09 3.57 -13.31
CA ILE A 154 16.07 3.39 -12.24
C ILE A 154 16.78 2.06 -12.47
N GLN A 155 18.01 2.13 -12.98
CA GLN A 155 18.84 0.96 -13.24
C GLN A 155 19.82 0.74 -12.10
N LEU A 156 19.99 -0.53 -11.71
CA LEU A 156 21.08 -0.92 -10.82
C LEU A 156 22.42 -0.67 -11.54
N ARG A 157 23.43 -0.24 -10.78
CA ARG A 157 24.79 -0.01 -11.33
C ARG A 157 25.38 -1.27 -11.94
N ARG A 158 24.99 -2.44 -11.42
CA ARG A 158 25.41 -3.77 -11.89
C ARG A 158 24.21 -4.72 -11.78
N PRO A 159 24.10 -5.71 -12.68
CA PRO A 159 23.15 -6.80 -12.50
C PRO A 159 23.35 -7.46 -11.14
N CYS A 160 22.27 -7.62 -10.38
CA CYS A 160 22.36 -8.27 -9.09
C CYS A 160 22.63 -9.77 -9.26
N ARG A 161 23.67 -10.28 -8.57
CA ARG A 161 24.03 -11.71 -8.58
C ARG A 161 23.06 -12.59 -7.79
N ASN A 162 22.38 -11.99 -6.81
CA ASN A 162 21.42 -12.64 -5.91
C ASN A 162 19.97 -12.39 -6.32
N GLY A 163 19.73 -11.64 -7.40
CA GLY A 163 18.40 -11.52 -7.95
C GLY A 163 17.89 -12.90 -8.33
N VAL A 164 16.58 -13.10 -8.27
CA VAL A 164 15.96 -14.25 -8.96
C VAL A 164 16.55 -14.26 -10.38
N THR A 165 17.16 -15.35 -10.82
CA THR A 165 17.77 -15.43 -12.15
C THR A 165 16.88 -16.28 -13.04
N ASN A 166 16.95 -16.05 -14.34
CA ASN A 166 16.32 -16.89 -15.38
C ASN A 166 16.78 -18.37 -15.35
N LEU A 167 17.68 -18.71 -14.41
CA LEU A 167 18.21 -20.04 -14.14
C LEU A 167 17.33 -20.83 -13.15
N GLN A 168 16.38 -20.20 -12.45
CA GLN A 168 15.39 -20.94 -11.68
C GLN A 168 14.26 -21.42 -12.63
N PRO A 169 14.09 -22.73 -12.86
CA PRO A 169 13.10 -23.23 -13.79
C PRO A 169 11.68 -22.90 -13.30
N GLY A 170 10.87 -22.28 -14.18
CA GLY A 170 9.41 -22.21 -14.03
C GLY A 170 8.78 -20.89 -13.57
N VAL A 171 9.49 -19.75 -13.63
CA VAL A 171 8.89 -18.43 -13.36
C VAL A 171 9.42 -17.39 -14.36
N SER A 172 8.54 -16.67 -15.05
CA SER A 172 8.97 -15.62 -15.98
C SER A 172 9.31 -14.31 -15.25
N PRO A 173 10.23 -13.48 -15.77
CA PRO A 173 10.51 -12.15 -15.20
C PRO A 173 9.26 -11.26 -15.10
N GLU A 174 8.33 -11.39 -16.04
CA GLU A 174 7.05 -10.68 -16.04
C GLU A 174 6.16 -11.10 -14.89
N GLU A 175 6.13 -12.40 -14.55
CA GLU A 175 5.38 -12.92 -13.40
C GLU A 175 5.95 -12.40 -12.08
N VAL A 176 7.28 -12.43 -11.93
CA VAL A 176 7.96 -11.85 -10.76
C VAL A 176 7.62 -10.37 -10.66
N ASN A 177 7.80 -9.62 -11.75
CA ASN A 177 7.52 -8.19 -11.80
C ASN A 177 6.06 -7.89 -11.41
N PHE A 178 5.12 -8.67 -11.94
CA PHE A 178 3.70 -8.57 -11.59
C PHE A 178 3.45 -8.78 -10.10
N LYS A 179 3.93 -9.90 -9.53
CA LYS A 179 3.71 -10.22 -8.11
C LYS A 179 4.33 -9.16 -7.20
N VAL A 180 5.51 -8.65 -7.54
CA VAL A 180 6.18 -7.57 -6.82
C VAL A 180 5.31 -6.32 -6.76
N TYR A 181 4.92 -5.77 -7.92
CA TYR A 181 4.14 -4.54 -7.97
C TYR A 181 2.75 -4.74 -7.36
N ALA A 182 2.08 -5.85 -7.65
CA ALA A 182 0.78 -6.19 -7.08
C ALA A 182 0.83 -6.21 -5.55
N SER A 183 1.84 -6.86 -4.95
CA SER A 183 1.99 -6.93 -3.50
C SER A 183 2.33 -5.58 -2.88
N MET A 184 3.14 -4.75 -3.54
CA MET A 184 3.41 -3.38 -3.08
C MET A 184 2.15 -2.52 -3.09
N TYR A 185 1.38 -2.52 -4.20
CA TYR A 185 0.12 -1.78 -4.27
C TYR A 185 -0.90 -2.28 -3.24
N ARG A 186 -0.99 -3.61 -3.05
CA ARG A 186 -1.87 -4.20 -2.03
C ARG A 186 -1.42 -3.84 -0.62
N PHE A 187 -0.12 -3.76 -0.37
CA PHE A 187 0.39 -3.27 0.90
C PHE A 187 -0.10 -1.84 1.17
N PHE A 188 -0.03 -0.93 0.20
CA PHE A 188 -0.56 0.43 0.35
C PHE A 188 -2.09 0.46 0.52
N LEU A 189 -2.82 -0.36 -0.23
CA LEU A 189 -4.26 -0.53 -0.08
C LEU A 189 -4.63 -1.00 1.33
N VAL A 190 -4.02 -2.09 1.80
CA VAL A 190 -4.23 -2.65 3.14
C VAL A 190 -3.88 -1.61 4.19
N SER A 191 -2.75 -0.93 4.04
CA SER A 191 -2.33 0.13 4.95
C SER A 191 -3.36 1.26 5.05
N ALA A 192 -3.88 1.75 3.92
CA ALA A 192 -4.88 2.80 3.88
C ALA A 192 -6.22 2.38 4.50
N VAL A 193 -6.72 1.19 4.13
CA VAL A 193 -7.97 0.64 4.67
C VAL A 193 -7.87 0.40 6.17
N LEU A 194 -6.79 -0.24 6.63
CA LEU A 194 -6.60 -0.51 8.05
C LEU A 194 -6.38 0.77 8.86
N SER A 195 -5.68 1.76 8.31
CA SER A 195 -5.53 3.06 8.98
C SER A 195 -6.90 3.67 9.31
N SER A 196 -7.83 3.68 8.35
CA SER A 196 -9.22 4.13 8.58
C SER A 196 -9.88 3.44 9.78
N VAL A 197 -9.72 2.11 9.86
CA VAL A 197 -10.26 1.28 10.94
C VAL A 197 -9.62 1.59 12.29
N TYR A 198 -8.29 1.66 12.34
CA TYR A 198 -7.55 1.92 13.57
C TYR A 198 -7.70 3.37 14.06
N TRP A 199 -8.06 4.31 13.18
CA TRP A 199 -8.39 5.68 13.59
C TRP A 199 -9.74 5.82 14.27
N GLY A 200 -10.71 4.96 13.94
CA GLY A 200 -12.08 5.04 14.44
C GLY A 200 -12.20 5.34 15.95
N PRO A 201 -11.48 4.62 16.83
CA PRO A 201 -11.54 4.84 18.28
C PRO A 201 -11.10 6.22 18.74
N PHE A 202 -10.18 6.88 18.03
CA PHE A 202 -9.67 8.19 18.44
C PHE A 202 -10.61 9.33 18.05
N PHE A 203 -11.49 9.10 17.08
CA PHE A 203 -12.43 10.10 16.57
C PHE A 203 -13.89 9.81 16.94
N ALA A 204 -14.13 8.67 17.61
CA ALA A 204 -15.42 8.33 18.17
C ALA A 204 -15.96 9.40 19.13
N ASP A 205 -17.29 9.44 19.26
CA ASP A 205 -17.94 10.35 20.19
C ASP A 205 -17.91 9.81 21.61
N HIS A 206 -16.73 9.90 22.23
CA HIS A 206 -16.48 9.40 23.57
C HIS A 206 -15.47 10.30 24.32
N PRO A 207 -15.67 10.59 25.62
CA PRO A 207 -14.76 11.46 26.38
C PRO A 207 -13.30 10.98 26.38
N LYS A 208 -13.06 9.66 26.44
CA LYS A 208 -11.71 9.09 26.34
C LYS A 208 -11.05 9.31 24.99
N ALA A 209 -11.81 9.28 23.89
CA ALA A 209 -11.28 9.58 22.55
C ALA A 209 -10.77 11.03 22.49
N ALA A 210 -11.54 11.96 23.05
CA ALA A 210 -11.13 13.37 23.17
C ALA A 210 -9.87 13.53 24.03
N MET A 211 -9.81 12.86 25.19
CA MET A 211 -8.64 12.90 26.06
C MET A 211 -7.38 12.31 25.42
N LEU A 212 -7.51 11.19 24.70
CA LEU A 212 -6.39 10.57 23.98
C LEU A 212 -5.84 11.51 22.91
N ARG A 213 -6.71 12.12 22.10
CA ARG A 213 -6.26 13.13 21.12
C ARG A 213 -5.55 14.31 21.78
N MET A 214 -6.13 14.86 22.86
CA MET A 214 -5.55 16.01 23.58
C MET A 214 -4.21 15.67 24.25
N SER A 215 -4.11 14.51 24.90
CA SER A 215 -2.93 14.13 25.68
C SER A 215 -1.70 13.85 24.83
N PHE A 216 -1.93 13.39 23.60
CA PHE A 216 -0.87 13.11 22.62
C PHE A 216 -0.71 14.24 21.59
N ALA A 217 -1.49 15.33 21.70
CA ALA A 217 -1.34 16.54 20.89
C ALA A 217 -0.07 17.35 21.22
N GLY A 218 0.64 17.05 22.32
CA GLY A 218 1.84 17.79 22.75
C GLY A 218 1.53 19.21 23.25
N PRO A 219 2.45 19.87 23.98
CA PRO A 219 2.22 21.23 24.48
C PRO A 219 2.19 22.24 23.32
N SER A 220 1.28 23.19 23.41
CA SER A 220 1.10 24.31 22.47
C SER A 220 2.33 25.22 22.38
N ASP A 221 3.17 25.36 23.41
CA ASP A 221 4.11 26.50 23.49
C ASP A 221 5.48 26.18 24.12
N SER A 222 6.06 24.99 23.91
CA SER A 222 7.43 24.73 24.42
C SER A 222 8.49 25.13 23.39
N PRO A 223 9.36 26.11 23.65
CA PRO A 223 10.39 26.57 22.72
C PRO A 223 11.56 25.59 22.57
N VAL A 224 11.54 24.46 23.30
CA VAL A 224 12.49 23.35 23.12
C VAL A 224 11.69 22.05 23.02
N PRO A 225 11.69 21.37 21.86
CA PRO A 225 11.05 20.07 21.70
C PRO A 225 11.95 19.01 22.33
N HIS A 226 11.70 18.64 23.59
CA HIS A 226 12.29 17.41 24.13
C HIS A 226 11.60 16.20 23.47
N PRO A 227 12.30 15.35 22.69
CA PRO A 227 11.63 14.57 21.64
C PRO A 227 10.95 13.27 22.10
N TYR A 228 11.04 12.90 23.37
CA TYR A 228 10.74 11.53 23.83
C TYR A 228 9.86 11.43 25.07
N ILE A 229 9.30 12.53 25.56
CA ILE A 229 8.41 12.47 26.73
C ILE A 229 7.03 12.95 26.30
N THR A 230 6.19 12.00 25.87
CA THR A 230 4.76 12.14 26.11
C THR A 230 4.62 12.42 27.61
N LYS A 231 4.14 13.62 27.98
CA LYS A 231 3.98 13.95 29.41
C LYS A 231 3.02 12.98 30.13
N ARG A 232 2.25 12.20 29.37
CA ARG A 232 1.30 11.21 29.85
C ARG A 232 1.53 9.88 29.13
N ALA A 233 1.96 8.87 29.87
CA ALA A 233 1.85 7.48 29.45
C ALA A 233 0.37 7.05 29.40
N PHE A 234 0.05 6.05 28.57
CA PHE A 234 -1.27 5.43 28.59
C PHE A 234 -1.61 4.92 29.98
N ARG A 235 -2.80 5.29 30.46
CA ARG A 235 -3.33 4.79 31.74
C ARG A 235 -4.12 3.49 31.50
N PRO A 236 -4.31 2.63 32.51
CA PRO A 236 -5.10 1.40 32.36
C PRO A 236 -6.51 1.62 31.78
N GLU A 237 -7.15 2.72 32.16
CA GLU A 237 -8.44 3.19 31.62
C GLU A 237 -8.42 3.56 30.12
N ASP A 238 -7.29 4.06 29.61
CA ASP A 238 -7.12 4.41 28.20
C ASP A 238 -6.97 3.13 27.37
N VAL A 239 -6.20 2.17 27.88
CA VAL A 239 -6.05 0.82 27.30
C VAL A 239 -7.40 0.09 27.33
N ALA A 240 -8.10 0.14 28.46
CA ALA A 240 -9.43 -0.46 28.61
C ALA A 240 -10.45 0.15 27.64
N TYR A 241 -10.35 1.45 27.34
CA TYR A 241 -11.18 2.11 26.33
C TYR A 241 -10.85 1.61 24.91
N ILE A 242 -9.58 1.61 24.51
CA ILE A 242 -9.14 1.19 23.18
C ILE A 242 -9.48 -0.29 22.94
N ARG A 243 -9.28 -1.15 23.94
CA ARG A 243 -9.62 -2.58 23.88
C ARG A 243 -11.13 -2.89 23.81
N ARG A 244 -12.02 -1.89 23.81
CA ARG A 244 -13.45 -2.11 23.48
C ARG A 244 -13.67 -2.29 21.98
N TRP A 245 -12.73 -1.84 21.17
CA TRP A 245 -12.84 -1.87 19.72
C TRP A 245 -12.24 -3.16 19.18
N ALA A 246 -12.95 -3.81 18.27
CA ALA A 246 -12.58 -5.16 17.82
C ALA A 246 -11.20 -5.23 17.15
N CYS A 247 -10.80 -4.16 16.45
CA CYS A 247 -9.48 -4.04 15.84
C CYS A 247 -8.32 -4.06 16.87
N TYR A 248 -8.57 -3.68 18.13
CA TYR A 248 -7.59 -3.64 19.21
C TYR A 248 -7.73 -4.76 20.26
N ASN A 249 -8.73 -5.64 20.14
CA ASN A 249 -8.98 -6.71 21.11
C ASN A 249 -9.50 -7.96 20.41
N LYS A 250 -8.66 -8.55 19.56
CA LYS A 250 -9.03 -9.68 18.70
C LYS A 250 -9.41 -10.92 19.51
N ARG A 251 -8.72 -11.18 20.63
CA ARG A 251 -8.95 -12.38 21.46
C ARG A 251 -10.34 -12.40 22.10
N LYS A 252 -10.86 -11.24 22.54
CA LYS A 252 -12.19 -11.15 23.17
C LYS A 252 -13.30 -10.77 22.20
N SER A 253 -12.95 -10.33 20.98
CA SER A 253 -13.94 -10.00 19.96
C SER A 253 -14.57 -11.26 19.38
N SER A 254 -15.87 -11.21 19.12
CA SER A 254 -16.56 -12.28 18.41
C SER A 254 -16.12 -12.32 16.95
N GLN A 255 -16.28 -13.48 16.30
CA GLN A 255 -16.00 -13.62 14.87
C GLN A 255 -16.82 -12.62 14.04
N ALA A 256 -18.08 -12.38 14.40
CA ALA A 256 -18.94 -11.40 13.73
C ALA A 256 -18.38 -9.96 13.82
N GLN A 257 -17.83 -9.57 14.97
CA GLN A 257 -17.21 -8.25 15.13
C GLN A 257 -15.94 -8.12 14.28
N LEU A 258 -15.12 -9.18 14.22
CA LEU A 258 -13.93 -9.20 13.38
C LEU A 258 -14.28 -9.23 11.89
N ASP A 259 -15.33 -9.95 11.51
CA ASP A 259 -15.86 -9.99 10.14
C ASP A 259 -16.40 -8.64 9.71
N GLU A 260 -17.09 -7.94 10.63
CA GLU A 260 -17.52 -6.58 10.37
C GLU A 260 -16.29 -5.71 10.05
N VAL A 261 -15.22 -5.80 10.83
CA VAL A 261 -14.03 -4.93 10.69
C VAL A 261 -13.12 -5.31 9.52
N PHE A 262 -12.76 -6.58 9.39
CA PHE A 262 -11.72 -7.08 8.49
C PHE A 262 -12.23 -7.93 7.33
N GLY A 263 -13.50 -8.34 7.34
CA GLY A 263 -14.05 -9.34 6.42
C GLY A 263 -13.90 -8.96 4.95
N GLU A 264 -14.35 -7.77 4.56
CA GLU A 264 -14.28 -7.30 3.16
C GLU A 264 -12.84 -7.28 2.63
N LEU A 265 -11.89 -6.77 3.43
CA LEU A 265 -10.48 -6.73 3.04
C LEU A 265 -9.85 -8.12 2.97
N GLY A 266 -10.17 -8.99 3.93
CA GLY A 266 -9.70 -10.37 3.94
C GLY A 266 -10.20 -11.16 2.72
N GLU A 267 -11.50 -11.07 2.44
CA GLU A 267 -12.13 -11.72 1.29
C GLU A 267 -11.54 -11.23 -0.03
N TYR A 268 -11.34 -9.92 -0.17
CA TYR A 268 -10.69 -9.33 -1.34
C TYR A 268 -9.28 -9.92 -1.56
N LEU A 269 -8.43 -9.94 -0.53
CA LEU A 269 -7.06 -10.44 -0.69
C LEU A 269 -7.01 -11.93 -1.04
N VAL A 270 -7.86 -12.73 -0.39
CA VAL A 270 -7.97 -14.16 -0.65
C VAL A 270 -8.46 -14.41 -2.08
N GLU A 271 -9.49 -13.69 -2.52
CA GLU A 271 -10.01 -13.82 -3.88
C GLU A 271 -8.96 -13.42 -4.93
N ARG A 272 -8.22 -12.33 -4.71
CA ARG A 272 -7.16 -11.89 -5.64
C ARG A 272 -6.04 -12.93 -5.74
N GLY A 273 -5.52 -13.42 -4.62
CA GLY A 273 -4.46 -14.42 -4.64
C GLY A 273 -4.91 -15.77 -5.25
N ARG A 274 -6.16 -16.19 -5.04
CA ARG A 274 -6.74 -17.35 -5.73
C ARG A 274 -6.76 -17.18 -7.24
N ARG A 275 -7.22 -16.01 -7.74
CA ARG A 275 -7.29 -15.72 -9.18
C ARG A 275 -5.92 -15.73 -9.83
N GLU A 276 -4.90 -15.20 -9.15
CA GLU A 276 -3.53 -15.16 -9.65
C GLU A 276 -2.89 -16.55 -9.76
N ALA A 277 -3.20 -17.45 -8.83
CA ALA A 277 -2.76 -18.83 -8.89
C ALA A 277 -3.25 -19.55 -10.17
N ILE A 278 -4.46 -19.21 -10.61
CA ILE A 278 -5.10 -19.79 -11.80
C ILE A 278 -4.53 -19.19 -13.09
N LEU A 279 -4.20 -17.88 -13.09
CA LEU A 279 -3.66 -17.16 -14.25
C LEU A 279 -2.22 -17.56 -14.59
N GLY A 280 -1.42 -17.99 -13.62
CA GLY A 280 -0.04 -18.46 -13.83
C GLY A 280 0.07 -19.88 -14.42
N GLY A 281 -1.07 -20.57 -14.59
CA GLY A 281 -1.11 -21.92 -15.16
C GLY A 281 -1.35 -21.91 -16.67
N THR A 282 -0.31 -21.72 -17.49
CA THR A 282 -0.21 -22.56 -18.69
C THR A 282 -0.02 -23.99 -18.20
N VAL A 283 -1.14 -24.65 -17.90
CA VAL A 283 -1.19 -26.10 -17.82
C VAL A 283 -0.84 -26.57 -19.22
N LEU A 284 0.41 -27.01 -19.42
CA LEU A 284 0.73 -27.89 -20.54
C LEU A 284 -0.29 -29.03 -20.48
N PRO A 285 -1.08 -29.29 -21.54
CA PRO A 285 -2.05 -30.37 -21.53
C PRO A 285 -1.29 -31.69 -21.67
N ASN A 286 -0.67 -32.14 -20.59
CA ASN A 286 -0.27 -33.53 -20.46
C ASN A 286 -1.46 -34.28 -19.85
N THR A 287 -2.20 -34.90 -20.77
CA THR A 287 -2.98 -36.12 -20.62
C THR A 287 -2.99 -36.78 -19.24
N GLN A 288 -4.23 -36.92 -18.74
CA GLN A 288 -4.70 -37.98 -17.84
C GLN A 288 -4.21 -37.91 -16.37
N GLN A 289 -4.95 -37.17 -15.53
CA GLN A 289 -5.70 -37.71 -14.38
C GLN A 289 -6.39 -36.57 -13.59
N PRO A 290 -7.70 -36.65 -13.29
CA PRO A 290 -8.36 -35.72 -12.39
C PRO A 290 -8.06 -36.14 -10.95
N HIS A 291 -6.98 -35.62 -10.37
CA HIS A 291 -6.71 -35.77 -8.93
C HIS A 291 -7.47 -34.69 -8.14
N ASN A 292 -7.94 -35.03 -6.94
CA ASN A 292 -8.58 -34.16 -5.93
C ASN A 292 -7.78 -32.89 -5.52
N ASN A 293 -6.63 -32.60 -6.15
CA ASN A 293 -5.64 -31.60 -5.76
C ASN A 293 -5.87 -30.20 -6.34
N ASP A 294 -6.86 -30.00 -7.23
CA ASP A 294 -7.13 -28.69 -7.86
C ASP A 294 -7.60 -27.61 -6.88
N ARG A 295 -8.06 -27.99 -5.67
CA ARG A 295 -8.47 -27.05 -4.62
C ARG A 295 -7.30 -26.43 -3.84
N ASP A 296 -6.11 -27.02 -3.93
CA ASP A 296 -4.95 -26.60 -3.12
C ASP A 296 -4.16 -25.46 -3.74
N ILE A 297 -4.11 -25.40 -5.08
CA ILE A 297 -3.32 -24.41 -5.81
C ILE A 297 -3.86 -22.98 -5.60
N PRO A 298 -5.18 -22.70 -5.73
CA PRO A 298 -5.72 -21.38 -5.42
C PRO A 298 -5.50 -20.98 -3.96
N THR A 299 -5.56 -21.95 -3.04
CA THR A 299 -5.32 -21.74 -1.62
C THR A 299 -3.86 -21.35 -1.35
N ALA A 300 -2.91 -22.09 -1.93
CA ALA A 300 -1.49 -21.79 -1.85
C ALA A 300 -1.17 -20.39 -2.42
N GLY A 301 -1.74 -20.03 -3.58
CA GLY A 301 -1.54 -18.70 -4.15
C GLY A 301 -2.14 -17.56 -3.32
N ALA A 302 -3.27 -17.80 -2.63
CA ALA A 302 -3.82 -16.82 -1.68
C ALA A 302 -2.93 -16.60 -0.47
N VAL A 303 -2.41 -17.68 0.13
CA VAL A 303 -1.47 -17.58 1.24
C VAL A 303 -0.17 -16.89 0.78
N GLN A 304 0.36 -17.25 -0.39
CA GLN A 304 1.53 -16.62 -0.98
C GLN A 304 1.34 -15.10 -1.13
N ALA A 305 0.22 -14.66 -1.70
CA ALA A 305 -0.08 -13.24 -1.88
C ALA A 305 -0.12 -12.49 -0.53
N ILE A 306 -0.73 -13.08 0.50
CA ILE A 306 -0.77 -12.51 1.85
C ILE A 306 0.64 -12.40 2.44
N MET A 307 1.43 -13.47 2.35
CA MET A 307 2.79 -13.45 2.86
C MET A 307 3.62 -12.38 2.14
N MET A 308 3.47 -12.24 0.82
CA MET A 308 4.20 -11.21 0.07
C MET A 308 3.88 -9.80 0.56
N ILE A 309 2.61 -9.52 0.89
CA ILE A 309 2.20 -8.24 1.47
C ILE A 309 2.89 -8.02 2.84
N ILE A 310 3.00 -9.06 3.66
CA ILE A 310 3.74 -9.00 4.95
C ILE A 310 5.22 -8.71 4.69
N GLY A 311 5.82 -9.34 3.69
CA GLY A 311 7.20 -9.06 3.27
C GLY A 311 7.42 -7.61 2.85
N CYS A 312 6.49 -7.05 2.08
CA CYS A 312 6.48 -5.64 1.71
C CYS A 312 6.39 -4.73 2.95
N HIS A 313 5.54 -5.10 3.92
CA HIS A 313 5.45 -4.38 5.19
C HIS A 313 6.78 -4.40 5.95
N GLU A 314 7.45 -5.54 6.11
CA GLU A 314 8.74 -5.62 6.80
C GLU A 314 9.82 -4.75 6.13
N LEU A 315 9.90 -4.79 4.80
CA LEU A 315 10.81 -3.96 4.01
C LEU A 315 10.59 -2.46 4.30
N PHE A 316 9.35 -2.01 4.15
CA PHE A 316 9.01 -0.60 4.30
C PHE A 316 9.00 -0.15 5.74
N TRP A 317 8.67 -1.02 6.68
CA TRP A 317 8.74 -0.73 8.09
C TRP A 317 10.17 -0.46 8.51
N CYS A 318 11.15 -1.26 8.07
CA CYS A 318 12.56 -0.98 8.35
C CYS A 318 13.00 0.39 7.82
N PHE A 319 12.53 0.75 6.61
CA PHE A 319 12.80 2.05 6.00
C PHE A 319 12.17 3.19 6.80
N ALA A 320 10.87 3.07 7.07
CA ALA A 320 10.07 4.10 7.69
C ALA A 320 10.39 4.25 9.19
N GLN A 321 10.75 3.17 9.90
CA GLN A 321 11.22 3.19 11.29
C GLN A 321 12.57 3.90 11.40
N GLN A 322 13.51 3.66 10.49
CA GLN A 322 14.77 4.41 10.46
C GLN A 322 14.50 5.91 10.29
N GLN A 323 13.61 6.26 9.35
CA GLN A 323 13.21 7.65 9.15
C GLN A 323 12.43 8.21 10.33
N LEU A 324 11.53 7.47 10.99
CA LEU A 324 10.79 7.92 12.17
C LEU A 324 11.69 8.11 13.39
N ASN A 325 12.63 7.20 13.61
CA ASN A 325 13.67 7.31 14.64
C ASN A 325 14.56 8.54 14.40
N CYS A 326 14.86 8.85 13.12
CA CYS A 326 15.52 10.08 12.71
C CYS A 326 14.59 11.31 12.75
N ALA A 327 13.29 11.14 12.51
CA ALA A 327 12.28 12.20 12.42
C ALA A 327 11.85 12.72 13.78
N GLY A 328 12.15 12.00 14.87
CA GLY A 328 12.30 12.61 16.20
C GLY A 328 13.21 13.85 16.22
N ARG A 329 14.04 14.06 15.16
CA ARG A 329 14.79 15.28 14.86
C ARG A 329 14.39 15.99 13.55
N ALA A 330 13.58 15.38 12.67
CA ALA A 330 13.38 15.82 11.28
C ALA A 330 11.96 16.31 10.94
N VAL A 331 10.93 16.08 11.77
CA VAL A 331 9.54 16.48 11.47
C VAL A 331 9.38 17.99 11.21
N GLU A 332 10.19 18.82 11.86
CA GLU A 332 10.15 20.28 11.71
C GLU A 332 11.37 20.85 11.00
N ARG A 333 12.40 20.03 10.74
CA ARG A 333 13.46 20.47 9.85
C ARG A 333 12.87 20.45 8.45
N ARG A 334 12.85 21.61 7.78
CA ARG A 334 12.75 21.62 6.32
C ARG A 334 13.70 20.52 5.81
N PRO A 335 13.29 19.70 4.83
CA PRO A 335 14.23 18.88 4.08
C PRO A 335 15.49 19.72 3.88
N ALA A 336 16.66 19.17 4.15
CA ALA A 336 17.85 19.78 3.59
C ALA A 336 17.58 19.74 2.08
N TRP A 337 17.11 20.85 1.52
CA TRP A 337 16.95 21.01 0.08
C TRP A 337 18.37 21.08 -0.41
N LEU A 338 18.95 19.91 -0.64
CA LEU A 338 20.34 19.74 -0.98
C LEU A 338 20.53 20.40 -2.35
N ASP A 339 21.53 21.27 -2.42
CA ASP A 339 21.93 22.15 -3.53
C ASP A 339 21.23 21.85 -4.88
N GLY A 340 20.09 22.52 -5.12
CA GLY A 340 19.43 22.55 -6.43
C GLY A 340 18.59 21.32 -6.81
N VAL A 341 18.45 20.30 -5.94
CA VAL A 341 17.62 19.12 -6.25
C VAL A 341 16.14 19.41 -6.05
N LYS A 342 15.35 19.14 -7.09
CA LYS A 342 13.88 19.16 -7.02
C LYS A 342 13.37 17.85 -6.43
N TYR A 343 12.46 17.95 -5.47
CA TYR A 343 11.79 16.78 -4.88
C TYR A 343 10.31 16.75 -5.27
N LYS A 344 9.79 15.54 -5.42
CA LYS A 344 8.39 15.22 -5.60
C LYS A 344 7.81 14.71 -4.29
N ARG A 345 6.60 15.16 -3.95
CA ARG A 345 5.84 14.69 -2.79
C ARG A 345 4.83 13.65 -3.24
N ILE A 346 4.88 12.47 -2.65
CA ILE A 346 4.06 11.33 -3.03
C ILE A 346 3.28 10.88 -1.80
N PRO A 347 1.94 11.02 -1.79
CA PRO A 347 1.14 10.56 -0.67
C PRO A 347 1.21 9.04 -0.53
N VAL A 348 1.52 8.57 0.67
CA VAL A 348 1.65 7.16 1.03
C VAL A 348 1.07 6.91 2.42
N THR A 349 0.59 5.69 2.65
CA THR A 349 0.13 5.23 3.95
C THR A 349 0.84 3.93 4.28
N PHE A 350 1.44 3.82 5.47
CA PHE A 350 2.11 2.60 5.92
C PHE A 350 1.36 1.97 7.09
N LEU A 351 1.21 0.65 7.04
CA LEU A 351 0.78 -0.15 8.17
C LEU A 351 1.72 0.10 9.37
N GLY A 352 1.14 0.40 10.53
CA GLY A 352 1.84 0.70 11.79
C GLY A 352 2.29 2.13 12.02
N ILE A 353 2.37 2.90 10.95
CA ILE A 353 2.49 4.36 11.05
C ILE A 353 1.09 4.97 10.97
N HIS A 354 0.16 4.28 10.31
CA HIS A 354 -1.26 4.59 10.23
C HIS A 354 -1.58 6.03 9.82
N GLY A 355 -0.69 6.78 9.16
CA GLY A 355 -0.93 8.17 8.76
C GLY A 355 -0.84 8.39 7.25
N ALA A 356 -1.47 9.47 6.76
CA ALA A 356 -1.20 10.02 5.42
C ALA A 356 0.11 10.82 5.42
N LEU A 357 1.17 10.15 4.95
CA LEU A 357 2.50 10.74 4.84
C LEU A 357 2.74 11.23 3.41
N ASP A 358 3.61 12.21 3.27
CA ASP A 358 4.23 12.57 2.00
C ASP A 358 5.65 12.02 1.98
N ALA A 359 5.88 11.04 1.10
CA ALA A 359 7.22 10.65 0.73
C ALA A 359 7.84 11.68 -0.21
N CYS A 360 8.93 12.31 0.22
CA CYS A 360 9.73 13.22 -0.57
C CYS A 360 10.86 12.45 -1.24
N ILE A 361 10.81 12.40 -2.57
CA ILE A 361 11.74 11.65 -3.42
C ILE A 361 12.31 12.61 -4.47
N PRO A 362 13.61 12.52 -4.84
CA PRO A 362 14.16 13.32 -5.93
C PRO A 362 13.31 13.18 -7.21
N TRP A 363 13.16 14.27 -7.96
CA TRP A 363 12.34 14.28 -9.17
C TRP A 363 12.98 13.47 -10.30
N ASN A 364 14.31 13.43 -10.35
CA ASN A 364 15.07 12.72 -11.36
C ASN A 364 15.73 11.46 -10.77
N ALA A 365 15.68 10.36 -11.52
CA ALA A 365 16.34 9.11 -11.14
C ALA A 365 17.86 9.27 -10.92
N ALA A 366 18.53 10.14 -11.68
CA ALA A 366 19.96 10.40 -11.54
C ALA A 366 20.34 10.93 -10.13
N ASP A 367 19.45 11.71 -9.52
CA ASP A 367 19.68 12.34 -8.22
C ASP A 367 19.52 11.34 -7.05
N ILE A 368 18.81 10.22 -7.26
CA ILE A 368 18.63 9.17 -6.23
C ILE A 368 19.97 8.60 -5.78
N SER A 369 20.90 8.40 -6.72
CA SER A 369 22.23 7.87 -6.40
C SER A 369 23.08 8.84 -5.57
N ARG A 370 22.81 10.15 -5.66
CA ARG A 370 23.48 11.20 -4.89
C ARG A 370 22.82 11.42 -3.53
N TYR A 371 21.50 11.20 -3.47
CA TYR A 371 20.68 11.39 -2.28
C TYR A 371 19.84 10.14 -2.02
N PRO A 372 20.46 9.05 -1.53
CA PRO A 372 19.82 7.74 -1.46
C PRO A 372 18.88 7.61 -0.26
N GLU A 373 18.02 8.60 -0.03
CA GLU A 373 17.10 8.66 1.11
C GLU A 373 15.72 9.16 0.67
N ILE A 374 14.68 8.43 1.04
CA ILE A 374 13.31 8.94 1.00
C ILE A 374 13.03 9.63 2.33
N GLN A 375 12.59 10.88 2.27
CA GLN A 375 12.19 11.58 3.49
C GLN A 375 10.69 11.45 3.66
N LEU A 376 10.24 11.02 4.83
CA LEU A 376 8.82 10.94 5.15
C LEU A 376 8.43 12.20 5.92
N LEU A 377 7.54 12.99 5.33
CA LEU A 377 6.96 14.17 5.95
C LEU A 377 5.51 13.88 6.30
N THR A 378 5.03 14.40 7.42
CA THR A 378 3.58 14.40 7.63
C THR A 378 2.94 15.49 6.81
N ARG A 379 1.87 15.14 6.10
CA ARG A 379 1.07 16.12 5.42
C ARG A 379 0.30 16.97 6.46
N PRO A 380 0.34 18.30 6.36
CA PRO A 380 -0.59 19.14 7.09
C PRO A 380 -2.00 18.86 6.56
N VAL A 381 -2.93 18.50 7.44
CA VAL A 381 -4.32 18.22 7.04
C VAL A 381 -5.22 19.44 7.04
N GLY A 382 -4.69 20.60 7.42
CA GLY A 382 -5.40 21.86 7.49
C GLY A 382 -4.81 22.74 8.57
N THR A 383 -5.51 23.84 8.84
CA THR A 383 -5.23 24.73 9.97
C THR A 383 -6.31 24.56 11.02
N GLY A 384 -5.91 24.55 12.30
CA GLY A 384 -6.83 24.61 13.42
C GLY A 384 -7.56 25.95 13.47
N SER A 385 -8.52 26.07 14.37
CA SER A 385 -9.19 27.35 14.67
C SER A 385 -8.23 28.43 15.19
N ASP A 386 -7.04 28.02 15.64
CA ASP A 386 -5.92 28.87 16.04
C ASP A 386 -4.96 29.23 14.88
N GLY A 387 -5.28 28.83 13.64
CA GLY A 387 -4.46 29.04 12.46
C GLY A 387 -3.22 28.15 12.36
N ARG A 388 -2.97 27.26 13.33
CA ARG A 388 -1.78 26.38 13.34
C ARG A 388 -2.01 25.14 12.49
N LEU A 389 -0.96 24.66 11.81
CA LEU A 389 -1.04 23.45 10.99
C LEU A 389 -1.36 22.22 11.86
N LEU A 390 -2.42 21.52 11.51
CA LEU A 390 -2.75 20.24 12.10
C LEU A 390 -1.84 19.19 11.44
N THR A 391 -0.80 18.76 12.16
CA THR A 391 0.17 17.77 11.67
C THR A 391 -0.14 16.38 12.23
N GLN A 392 0.00 15.36 11.37
CA GLN A 392 -0.24 13.96 11.76
C GLN A 392 0.79 13.39 12.73
N VAL A 393 1.94 14.06 12.94
CA VAL A 393 3.02 13.55 13.80
C VAL A 393 2.59 13.29 15.23
N ARG A 394 1.62 14.07 15.71
CA ARG A 394 1.09 13.94 17.06
C ARG A 394 0.43 12.58 17.30
N LEU A 395 -0.07 11.95 16.24
CA LEU A 395 -0.74 10.65 16.33
C LEU A 395 0.16 9.47 15.95
N LEU A 396 1.24 9.69 15.18
CA LEU A 396 2.30 8.68 15.01
C LEU A 396 2.91 8.29 16.37
N ARG A 397 3.06 9.28 17.25
CA ARG A 397 3.53 9.08 18.64
C ARG A 397 2.60 8.19 19.45
N LEU A 398 1.28 8.29 19.22
CA LEU A 398 0.26 7.50 19.91
C LEU A 398 0.35 6.02 19.54
N PHE A 399 0.50 5.72 18.25
CA PHE A 399 0.67 4.35 17.74
C PHE A 399 2.00 3.75 18.23
N HIS A 400 3.07 4.54 18.22
CA HIS A 400 4.35 4.13 18.81
C HIS A 400 4.19 3.74 20.28
N GLU A 401 3.55 4.58 21.11
CA GLU A 401 3.30 4.28 22.53
C GLU A 401 2.40 3.05 22.72
N LEU A 402 1.38 2.84 21.87
CA LEU A 402 0.58 1.62 21.89
C LEU A 402 1.43 0.36 21.64
N MET A 403 2.38 0.42 20.70
CA MET A 403 3.28 -0.71 20.45
C MET A 403 4.20 -1.01 21.66
N PHE A 404 4.63 0.01 22.41
CA PHE A 404 5.49 -0.17 23.58
C PHE A 404 4.75 -0.70 24.81
N LEU A 405 3.44 -0.44 24.95
CA LEU A 405 2.65 -1.00 26.04
C LEU A 405 2.60 -2.53 25.99
N ASP A 406 2.41 -3.09 24.81
CA ASP A 406 2.33 -4.55 24.65
C ASP A 406 3.69 -5.24 24.89
N GLN A 407 4.82 -4.54 24.65
CA GLN A 407 6.15 -5.05 24.99
C GLN A 407 6.46 -5.04 26.49
N ARG A 408 5.91 -4.07 27.24
CA ARG A 408 6.19 -3.90 28.69
C ARG A 408 5.47 -4.92 29.57
N ASP A 409 4.31 -5.42 29.15
CA ASP A 409 3.54 -6.36 29.95
C ASP A 409 4.17 -7.77 30.05
N GLY A 410 5.29 -8.05 29.34
CA GLY A 410 6.06 -9.30 29.45
C GLY A 410 5.26 -10.58 29.20
N SER A 411 4.02 -10.41 28.74
CA SER A 411 3.02 -11.42 28.66
C SER A 411 3.15 -12.08 27.30
N LEU A 412 3.45 -13.38 27.31
CA LEU A 412 3.24 -14.27 26.15
C LEU A 412 1.77 -14.22 25.64
N ASP A 413 0.86 -13.65 26.45
CA ASP A 413 -0.54 -13.37 26.12
C ASP A 413 -0.81 -11.96 25.56
N SER A 414 0.22 -11.15 25.26
CA SER A 414 -0.02 -9.87 24.57
C SER A 414 -0.72 -10.14 23.23
N ASP A 415 -1.78 -9.37 22.98
CA ASP A 415 -2.36 -9.27 21.65
C ASP A 415 -1.22 -8.73 20.77
N LEU A 416 -0.73 -9.55 19.82
CA LEU A 416 0.24 -9.17 18.80
C LEU A 416 0.04 -7.72 18.32
N PRO A 417 1.10 -7.00 17.90
CA PRO A 417 0.97 -5.64 17.38
C PRO A 417 -0.23 -5.61 16.42
N TYR A 418 -1.22 -4.81 16.78
CA TYR A 418 -2.59 -4.87 16.25
C TYR A 418 -2.63 -4.91 14.72
N GLU A 419 -1.66 -4.27 14.06
CA GLU A 419 -1.33 -4.28 12.63
C GLU A 419 -1.25 -5.67 11.99
N LEU A 420 -0.52 -6.60 12.61
CA LEU A 420 -0.37 -7.97 12.11
C LEU A 420 -1.59 -8.84 12.46
N GLY A 421 -2.45 -8.33 13.36
CA GLY A 421 -3.69 -8.97 13.72
C GLY A 421 -4.68 -9.13 12.59
N PHE A 422 -4.66 -8.23 11.61
CA PHE A 422 -5.42 -8.41 10.38
C PHE A 422 -4.95 -9.68 9.63
N PHE A 423 -3.65 -9.84 9.42
CA PHE A 423 -3.12 -11.01 8.70
C PHE A 423 -3.37 -12.31 9.45
N GLU A 424 -3.21 -12.31 10.77
CA GLU A 424 -3.58 -13.44 11.63
C GLU A 424 -5.07 -13.79 11.45
N TYR A 425 -5.96 -12.80 11.49
CA TYR A 425 -7.39 -12.99 11.26
C TYR A 425 -7.66 -13.64 9.89
N VAL A 426 -7.09 -13.10 8.80
CA VAL A 426 -7.32 -13.62 7.45
C VAL A 426 -6.82 -15.06 7.35
N LEU A 427 -5.61 -15.33 7.86
CA LEU A 427 -4.98 -16.64 7.80
C LEU A 427 -5.76 -17.68 8.62
N LYS A 428 -6.24 -17.30 9.80
CA LYS A 428 -7.06 -18.15 10.66
C LYS A 428 -8.45 -18.40 10.07
N LYS A 429 -9.14 -17.36 9.61
CA LYS A 429 -10.51 -17.44 9.09
C LYS A 429 -10.58 -18.26 7.81
N HIS A 430 -9.68 -18.00 6.86
CA HIS A 430 -9.78 -18.58 5.52
C HIS A 430 -8.96 -19.85 5.34
N PHE A 431 -7.93 -20.08 6.16
CA PHE A 431 -7.01 -21.21 5.98
C PHE A 431 -6.76 -22.02 7.26
N ARG A 432 -7.41 -21.67 8.38
CA ARG A 432 -7.21 -22.31 9.70
C ARG A 432 -5.75 -22.26 10.17
N LEU A 433 -4.99 -21.28 9.70
CA LEU A 433 -3.60 -21.07 10.05
C LEU A 433 -3.49 -20.18 11.30
N ARG A 434 -2.69 -20.60 12.28
CA ARG A 434 -2.35 -19.77 13.45
C ARG A 434 -0.94 -19.26 13.31
N VAL A 435 -0.79 -17.94 13.24
CA VAL A 435 0.52 -17.30 13.08
C VAL A 435 0.95 -16.72 14.41
N GLN A 436 2.13 -17.13 14.90
CA GLN A 436 2.83 -16.40 15.96
C GLN A 436 3.89 -15.53 15.29
N PHE A 437 3.66 -14.22 15.24
CA PHE A 437 4.70 -13.29 14.83
C PHE A 437 5.64 -13.05 16.02
N SER A 438 6.88 -13.50 15.93
CA SER A 438 7.92 -13.07 16.85
C SER A 438 8.56 -11.80 16.31
N TRP A 439 8.61 -10.74 17.13
CA TRP A 439 9.42 -9.57 16.82
C TRP A 439 10.88 -9.97 16.84
N GLY A 440 11.43 -10.21 15.66
CA GLY A 440 12.83 -10.54 15.45
C GLY A 440 13.22 -10.11 14.05
N TYR A 441 13.67 -8.86 13.92
CA TYR A 441 14.12 -8.22 12.68
C TYR A 441 15.24 -8.98 11.93
N ASN A 442 15.72 -10.11 12.47
CA ASN A 442 16.79 -10.94 11.94
C ASN A 442 16.45 -12.45 11.85
N SER A 443 15.22 -12.89 12.11
CA SER A 443 14.97 -14.32 12.32
C SER A 443 13.65 -14.89 11.80
N THR A 444 12.90 -14.20 10.93
CA THR A 444 11.77 -14.85 10.25
C THR A 444 12.29 -15.68 9.07
N PHE A 445 11.95 -16.98 9.01
CA PHE A 445 12.29 -17.85 7.88
C PHE A 445 11.69 -17.34 6.55
N TYR A 446 10.65 -16.50 6.64
CA TYR A 446 10.06 -15.81 5.51
C TYR A 446 11.01 -14.78 4.86
N SER A 447 11.89 -14.14 5.64
CA SER A 447 12.91 -13.23 5.09
C SER A 447 13.91 -14.00 4.19
N ARG A 448 14.27 -15.24 4.55
CA ARG A 448 15.05 -16.14 3.70
C ARG A 448 14.26 -16.59 2.47
N TYR A 449 13.00 -16.97 2.63
CA TYR A 449 12.16 -17.40 1.50
C TYR A 449 11.92 -16.27 0.49
N LEU A 450 11.82 -15.02 0.96
CA LEU A 450 11.83 -13.84 0.12
C LEU A 450 13.20 -13.60 -0.52
N ALA A 451 14.28 -13.64 0.27
CA ALA A 451 15.64 -13.36 -0.19
C ALA A 451 16.14 -14.37 -1.24
N ASP A 452 15.78 -15.65 -1.11
CA ASP A 452 16.14 -16.74 -2.02
C ASP A 452 15.27 -16.77 -3.28
N GLY A 453 14.28 -15.86 -3.38
CA GLY A 453 13.36 -15.79 -4.52
C GLY A 453 12.30 -16.89 -4.57
N THR A 454 12.33 -17.83 -3.63
CA THR A 454 11.41 -18.97 -3.56
C THR A 454 9.96 -18.50 -3.34
N ALA A 455 9.79 -17.35 -2.65
CA ALA A 455 8.52 -16.64 -2.47
C ALA A 455 7.81 -16.25 -3.78
N PHE A 456 8.52 -16.22 -4.90
CA PHE A 456 7.97 -15.81 -6.20
C PHE A 456 7.66 -16.99 -7.11
N ARG A 457 8.06 -18.20 -6.72
CA ARG A 457 7.76 -19.41 -7.47
C ARG A 457 6.25 -19.59 -7.61
N GLY A 458 5.79 -20.28 -8.65
CA GLY A 458 4.36 -20.55 -8.83
C GLY A 458 3.71 -21.14 -7.57
N ALA A 459 2.38 -21.08 -7.49
CA ALA A 459 1.64 -21.56 -6.33
C ALA A 459 1.96 -23.04 -5.98
N GLU A 460 2.35 -23.85 -6.98
CA GLU A 460 2.71 -25.26 -6.80
C GLU A 460 4.07 -25.49 -6.11
N PRO A 461 5.19 -24.87 -6.54
CA PRO A 461 6.41 -24.82 -5.72
C PRO A 461 6.18 -24.28 -4.31
N PHE A 462 5.39 -23.21 -4.16
CA PHE A 462 5.06 -22.65 -2.87
C PHE A 462 4.32 -23.67 -1.99
N ARG A 463 3.34 -24.39 -2.54
CA ARG A 463 2.61 -25.47 -1.86
C ARG A 463 3.55 -26.52 -1.27
N ARG A 464 4.58 -26.95 -2.01
CA ARG A 464 5.55 -27.94 -1.53
C ARG A 464 6.43 -27.42 -0.39
N ASP A 465 6.70 -26.13 -0.37
CA ASP A 465 7.56 -25.51 0.64
C ASP A 465 6.78 -24.92 1.81
N ILE A 466 5.45 -24.76 1.69
CA ILE A 466 4.63 -24.09 2.70
C ILE A 466 4.75 -24.78 4.05
N HIS A 467 4.80 -26.11 4.09
CA HIS A 467 5.01 -26.84 5.34
C HIS A 467 6.36 -26.51 5.97
N LYS A 468 7.43 -26.36 5.20
CA LYS A 468 8.74 -25.97 5.74
C LYS A 468 8.69 -24.55 6.29
N ILE A 469 7.99 -23.65 5.60
CA ILE A 469 7.79 -22.26 6.03
C ILE A 469 7.01 -22.25 7.34
N LEU A 470 5.86 -22.91 7.39
CA LEU A 470 4.98 -22.96 8.56
C LEU A 470 5.63 -23.69 9.75
N SER A 471 6.30 -24.82 9.52
CA SER A 471 6.93 -25.59 10.60
C SER A 471 8.11 -24.88 11.27
N SER A 472 8.78 -23.97 10.56
CA SER A 472 9.98 -23.26 11.04
C SER A 472 9.71 -21.88 11.66
N SER A 473 8.48 -21.37 11.55
CA SER A 473 8.13 -20.00 11.93
C SER A 473 7.19 -19.90 13.15
N ASN A 474 7.23 -20.87 14.08
CA ASN A 474 6.26 -21.01 15.18
C ASN A 474 4.79 -21.00 14.69
N LEU A 475 4.55 -21.46 13.46
CA LEU A 475 3.25 -21.56 12.83
C LEU A 475 2.74 -23.01 13.03
N GLN A 476 1.85 -23.22 14.01
CA GLN A 476 1.21 -24.53 14.20
C GLN A 476 0.16 -24.76 13.11
N SER A 477 0.39 -25.74 12.24
CA SER A 477 -0.53 -26.09 11.14
C SER A 477 -1.43 -27.27 11.50
N CYS A 478 -2.72 -27.15 11.15
CA CYS A 478 -3.62 -28.29 10.90
C CYS A 478 -4.02 -28.25 9.41
N LEU A 479 -3.04 -28.18 8.51
CA LEU A 479 -3.30 -28.27 7.08
C LEU A 479 -3.21 -29.73 6.68
N ASP A 480 -4.37 -30.33 6.45
CA ASP A 480 -4.47 -31.52 5.61
C ASP A 480 -4.52 -31.02 4.17
N PHE A 481 -3.38 -31.05 3.47
CA PHE A 481 -3.31 -30.88 2.01
C PHE A 481 -3.49 -32.24 1.36
#